data_AF-I4CBD9-F1
#
_entry.id   AF-I4CBD9-F1
#
_cell.length_a   1.000
_cell.length_b   1.000
_cell.length_c   1.000
_cell.angle_alpha   90.00
_cell.angle_beta   90.00
_cell.angle_gamma   90.00
#
_symmetry.space_group_name_H-M   'P 1'
#
loop_
_entity.id
_entity.type
_entity.pdbx_description
1 polymer ?
#
loop_
_entity_poly.entity_id
_entity_poly.type
_entity_poly.pdbx_seq_one_letter_code
_entity_poly.pdbx_strand_id
1 'polypeptide(L)'
;MTDMFTEVIPKCSYSELRLPNNESYIPVAQSYVSQVARAMGFDEQNVHEIETAVYEAACNVIEHAFRADERAEFTISCERVPTGIGIVVKDRGTPWDAERIINRTSGSSAETGFQKMRRMMDEVRILGLGDGKEVHLTKHLTTKTVEDYLDACDVKVFDAPPKVRPSSLEKGGFHVRLMRPEEAVQVAKAVYKAYRYTYAYDHIYYPDRMAHLNEAGSIISAVAFSESGVFAGHCSIFNIDEHARVAEIGQAVVQPEFRGMGCLVDLTQFLIKEGRTRGLVGLYVRAVTNHTFSQSVSERLGFRSCGMILAYAPENVTFRGITEHLKQRETFTMEFQYLIKQHSQTLYVPEHHRGMVKRLYASMGVDVVFQIPDAHDLRYESEPHIRVEAAGSMPPGFAKIEVREYGSNVVQHVAARLRELRFSQYDVIALEISMMAPETHVMIKEFEKLGFFFSGIVPGKNTLMLQYFNNIELDYSLIKVHSEMGKEILSYVEAHDPNRREV
;
A
#
# COMPACT_ATOMS: atom_id res chain seq x y z
N MET A 1 29.66 -10.44 -39.81
CA MET A 1 28.94 -9.17 -39.88
C MET A 1 27.48 -9.49 -39.61
N THR A 2 27.14 -9.63 -38.32
CA THR A 2 25.78 -9.82 -37.84
C THR A 2 25.80 -9.46 -36.36
N ASP A 3 25.82 -8.16 -36.14
CA ASP A 3 25.70 -7.48 -34.86
C ASP A 3 24.73 -6.33 -35.15
N MET A 4 23.50 -6.40 -34.64
CA MET A 4 22.36 -5.44 -34.76
C MET A 4 21.07 -6.28 -34.57
N PHE A 5 20.26 -6.19 -33.51
CA PHE A 5 20.00 -5.17 -32.52
C PHE A 5 19.66 -5.87 -31.19
N THR A 6 20.42 -5.61 -30.12
CA THR A 6 19.83 -5.61 -28.78
C THR A 6 19.12 -4.26 -28.67
N GLU A 7 17.80 -4.24 -28.91
CA GLU A 7 17.01 -3.03 -28.69
C GLU A 7 17.15 -2.63 -27.23
N VAL A 8 17.88 -1.54 -27.00
CA VAL A 8 17.91 -0.84 -25.73
C VAL A 8 16.52 -0.23 -25.56
N ILE A 9 15.64 -0.94 -24.86
CA ILE A 9 14.32 -0.42 -24.47
C ILE A 9 14.56 0.88 -23.68
N PRO A 10 13.99 2.04 -24.10
CA PRO A 10 14.31 3.32 -23.47
C PRO A 10 13.92 3.31 -21.99
N LYS A 11 14.88 3.68 -21.11
CA LYS A 11 14.71 3.69 -19.64
C LYS A 11 13.59 4.61 -19.13
N CYS A 12 13.17 5.60 -19.92
CA CYS A 12 12.02 6.46 -19.67
C CYS A 12 11.22 6.59 -20.97
N SER A 13 10.14 5.81 -21.08
CA SER A 13 9.22 5.89 -22.22
C SER A 13 7.91 6.50 -21.72
N TYR A 14 7.65 7.75 -22.09
CA TYR A 14 6.41 8.46 -21.80
C TYR A 14 5.80 8.94 -23.11
N SER A 15 4.49 8.77 -23.25
CA SER A 15 3.72 9.33 -24.35
C SER A 15 2.35 9.76 -23.86
N GLU A 16 1.77 10.78 -24.50
CA GLU A 16 0.41 11.25 -24.23
C GLU A 16 -0.36 11.39 -25.55
N LEU A 17 -1.62 10.95 -25.54
CA LEU A 17 -2.58 11.14 -26.61
C LEU A 17 -3.79 11.92 -26.07
N ARG A 18 -4.15 13.00 -26.76
CA ARG A 18 -5.31 13.82 -26.46
C ARG A 18 -6.41 13.55 -27.48
N LEU A 19 -7.61 13.25 -26.98
CA LEU A 19 -8.74 12.85 -27.81
C LEU A 19 -9.97 13.72 -27.51
N PRO A 20 -10.79 14.03 -28.52
CA PRO A 20 -12.08 14.67 -28.30
C PRO A 20 -13.02 13.69 -27.58
N ASN A 21 -13.97 14.23 -26.81
CA ASN A 21 -14.98 13.46 -26.12
C ASN A 21 -16.03 12.85 -27.09
N ASN A 22 -15.61 11.86 -27.88
CA ASN A 22 -16.44 11.28 -28.93
C ASN A 22 -16.09 9.79 -29.10
N GLU A 23 -17.11 8.93 -29.04
CA GLU A 23 -16.99 7.47 -29.12
C GLU A 23 -16.25 6.98 -30.36
N SER A 24 -16.35 7.70 -31.49
CA SER A 24 -15.64 7.35 -32.73
C SER A 24 -14.11 7.36 -32.61
N TYR A 25 -13.56 7.99 -31.56
CA TYR A 25 -12.13 8.03 -31.27
C TYR A 25 -11.65 6.96 -30.30
N ILE A 26 -12.54 6.15 -29.71
CA ILE A 26 -12.15 5.04 -28.83
C ILE A 26 -11.23 4.03 -29.53
N PRO A 27 -11.45 3.64 -30.81
CA PRO A 27 -10.52 2.76 -31.52
C PRO A 27 -9.11 3.37 -31.66
N VAL A 28 -9.00 4.71 -31.70
CA VAL A 28 -7.71 5.41 -31.73
C VAL A 28 -7.01 5.28 -30.38
N ALA A 29 -7.74 5.42 -29.27
CA ALA A 29 -7.23 5.18 -27.93
C ALA A 29 -6.69 3.75 -27.77
N GLN A 30 -7.48 2.74 -28.18
CA GLN A 30 -7.09 1.33 -28.11
C GLN A 30 -5.84 1.04 -28.93
N SER A 31 -5.80 1.52 -30.19
CA SER A 31 -4.62 1.35 -31.06
C SER A 31 -3.38 2.01 -30.47
N TYR A 32 -3.51 3.23 -29.93
CA TYR A 32 -2.41 3.93 -29.30
C TYR A 32 -1.82 3.14 -28.13
N VAL A 33 -2.65 2.71 -27.16
CA VAL A 33 -2.14 1.98 -25.99
C VAL A 33 -1.59 0.60 -26.36
N SER A 34 -2.13 -0.05 -27.40
CA SER A 34 -1.64 -1.36 -27.82
C SER A 34 -0.30 -1.30 -28.55
N GLN A 35 -0.06 -0.27 -29.35
CA GLN A 35 1.26 -0.03 -29.93
C GLN A 35 2.29 0.29 -28.85
N VAL A 36 1.94 1.11 -27.85
CA VAL A 36 2.83 1.42 -26.74
C VAL A 36 3.12 0.17 -25.90
N ALA A 37 2.10 -0.64 -25.57
CA ALA A 37 2.28 -1.88 -24.81
C ALA A 37 3.18 -2.89 -25.56
N ARG A 38 2.98 -3.07 -26.87
CA ARG A 38 3.87 -3.93 -27.70
C ARG A 38 5.30 -3.42 -27.70
N ALA A 39 5.50 -2.11 -27.86
CA ALA A 39 6.83 -1.50 -27.80
C ALA A 39 7.51 -1.67 -26.42
N MET A 40 6.74 -1.85 -25.35
CA MET A 40 7.23 -2.16 -24.00
C MET A 40 7.44 -3.67 -23.74
N GLY A 41 7.14 -4.54 -24.71
CA GLY A 41 7.39 -5.98 -24.63
C GLY A 41 6.25 -6.82 -24.04
N PHE A 42 5.02 -6.32 -24.03
CA PHE A 42 3.86 -7.13 -23.62
C PHE A 42 3.45 -8.14 -24.69
N ASP A 43 3.02 -9.32 -24.28
CA ASP A 43 2.43 -10.32 -25.20
C ASP A 43 1.02 -9.92 -25.67
N GLU A 44 0.54 -10.57 -26.74
CA GLU A 44 -0.75 -10.21 -27.34
C GLU A 44 -1.95 -10.41 -26.40
N GLN A 45 -1.87 -11.32 -25.43
CA GLN A 45 -2.93 -11.50 -24.44
C GLN A 45 -3.02 -10.27 -23.52
N ASN A 46 -1.90 -9.87 -22.93
CA ASN A 46 -1.86 -8.69 -22.06
C ASN A 46 -2.16 -7.41 -22.83
N VAL A 47 -1.75 -7.30 -24.09
CA VAL A 47 -2.10 -6.18 -24.97
C VAL A 47 -3.62 -6.09 -25.14
N HIS A 48 -4.30 -7.21 -25.37
CA HIS A 48 -5.77 -7.23 -25.49
C HIS A 48 -6.49 -6.84 -24.19
N GLU A 49 -5.96 -7.30 -23.04
CA GLU A 49 -6.47 -6.91 -21.72
C GLU A 49 -6.32 -5.40 -21.48
N ILE A 50 -5.15 -4.82 -21.82
CA ILE A 50 -4.90 -3.38 -21.76
C ILE A 50 -5.86 -2.60 -22.68
N GLU A 51 -6.03 -3.02 -23.94
CA GLU A 51 -6.95 -2.40 -24.90
C GLU A 51 -8.38 -2.37 -24.35
N THR A 52 -8.82 -3.48 -23.76
CA THR A 52 -10.19 -3.59 -23.22
C THR A 52 -10.37 -2.74 -21.97
N ALA A 53 -9.36 -2.67 -21.09
CA ALA A 53 -9.43 -1.81 -19.91
C ALA A 53 -9.49 -0.33 -20.29
N VAL A 54 -8.68 0.09 -21.28
CA VAL A 54 -8.69 1.48 -21.78
C VAL A 54 -9.99 1.81 -22.50
N TYR A 55 -10.58 0.87 -23.23
CA TYR A 55 -11.92 1.00 -23.81
C TYR A 55 -12.95 1.33 -22.73
N GLU A 56 -13.01 0.52 -21.67
CA GLU A 56 -13.95 0.73 -20.57
C GLU A 56 -13.69 2.06 -19.84
N ALA A 57 -12.42 2.45 -19.66
CA ALA A 57 -12.07 3.75 -19.09
C ALA A 57 -12.55 4.92 -19.97
N ALA A 58 -12.34 4.85 -21.28
CA ALA A 58 -12.73 5.88 -22.24
C ALA A 58 -14.25 6.00 -22.39
N CYS A 59 -14.98 4.87 -22.46
CA CYS A 59 -16.45 4.87 -22.42
C CYS A 59 -16.97 5.58 -21.17
N ASN A 60 -16.40 5.27 -20.00
CA ASN A 60 -16.80 5.91 -18.75
C ASN A 60 -16.56 7.42 -18.73
N VAL A 61 -15.49 7.90 -19.38
CA VAL A 61 -15.29 9.35 -19.56
C VAL A 61 -16.36 9.91 -20.50
N ILE A 62 -16.54 9.32 -21.68
CA ILE A 62 -17.41 9.89 -22.71
C ILE A 62 -18.88 9.94 -22.29
N GLU A 63 -19.36 8.90 -21.62
CA GLU A 63 -20.76 8.78 -21.22
C GLU A 63 -21.12 9.63 -20.00
N HIS A 64 -20.14 10.01 -19.17
CA HIS A 64 -20.42 10.51 -17.81
C HIS A 64 -19.70 11.81 -17.45
N ALA A 65 -18.64 12.17 -18.18
CA ALA A 65 -17.83 13.35 -17.90
C ALA A 65 -18.42 14.65 -18.39
N PHE A 66 -19.03 14.61 -19.56
CA PHE A 66 -19.39 15.79 -20.29
C PHE A 66 -20.82 15.66 -20.79
N ARG A 67 -21.45 16.78 -21.07
CA ARG A 67 -22.76 16.77 -21.73
C ARG A 67 -22.58 16.33 -23.19
N ALA A 68 -23.58 15.68 -23.77
CA ALA A 68 -23.50 15.15 -25.14
C ALA A 68 -23.21 16.22 -26.23
N ASP A 69 -23.43 17.50 -25.92
CA ASP A 69 -23.20 18.67 -26.78
C ASP A 69 -21.92 19.46 -26.44
N GLU A 70 -21.18 19.03 -25.41
CA GLU A 70 -19.98 19.72 -24.93
C GLU A 70 -18.75 19.33 -25.76
N ARG A 71 -18.04 20.34 -26.29
CA ARG A 71 -16.74 20.14 -26.93
C ARG A 71 -15.66 20.02 -25.87
N ALA A 72 -15.52 18.82 -25.33
CA ALA A 72 -14.51 18.49 -24.34
C ALA A 72 -13.43 17.55 -24.88
N GLU A 73 -12.35 17.42 -24.12
CA GLU A 73 -11.21 16.56 -24.42
C GLU A 73 -10.86 15.72 -23.19
N PHE A 74 -10.27 14.57 -23.45
CA PHE A 74 -9.61 13.75 -22.43
C PHE A 74 -8.23 13.32 -22.94
N THR A 75 -7.34 12.99 -22.02
CA THR A 75 -5.96 12.59 -22.33
C THR A 75 -5.71 11.18 -21.83
N ILE A 76 -4.98 10.39 -22.62
CA ILE A 76 -4.46 9.09 -22.24
C ILE A 76 -2.94 9.19 -22.28
N SER A 77 -2.29 9.07 -21.14
CA SER A 77 -0.83 8.94 -21.07
C SER A 77 -0.44 7.51 -20.78
N CYS A 78 0.70 7.09 -21.35
CA CYS A 78 1.33 5.82 -21.10
C CYS A 78 2.75 6.10 -20.64
N GLU A 79 3.16 5.48 -19.55
CA GLU A 79 4.49 5.62 -18.97
C GLU A 79 5.05 4.24 -18.62
N ARG A 80 6.34 4.04 -18.92
CA ARG A 80 7.06 2.87 -18.41
C ARG A 80 7.25 3.04 -16.91
N VAL A 81 6.57 2.22 -16.13
CA VAL A 81 6.78 2.13 -14.68
C VAL A 81 7.68 0.95 -14.35
N PRO A 82 8.36 0.92 -13.18
CA PRO A 82 9.30 -0.16 -12.85
C PRO A 82 8.71 -1.57 -12.95
N THR A 83 7.40 -1.72 -12.70
CA THR A 83 6.73 -3.02 -12.73
C THR A 83 6.11 -3.38 -14.08
N GLY A 84 6.03 -2.45 -15.05
CA GLY A 84 5.26 -2.64 -16.26
C GLY A 84 4.92 -1.35 -17.02
N ILE A 85 3.65 -1.15 -17.34
CA ILE A 85 3.11 0.06 -17.98
C ILE A 85 2.09 0.71 -17.03
N GLY A 86 2.25 2.01 -16.78
CA GLY A 86 1.25 2.86 -16.16
C GLY A 86 0.49 3.62 -17.25
N ILE A 87 -0.84 3.59 -17.20
CA ILE A 87 -1.71 4.28 -18.13
C ILE A 87 -2.62 5.20 -17.33
N VAL A 88 -2.65 6.49 -17.66
CA VAL A 88 -3.52 7.46 -16.99
C VAL A 88 -4.50 8.02 -18.00
N VAL A 89 -5.80 7.78 -17.77
CA VAL A 89 -6.90 8.42 -18.48
C VAL A 89 -7.39 9.58 -17.65
N LYS A 90 -7.24 10.80 -18.16
CA LYS A 90 -7.55 12.05 -17.46
C LYS A 90 -8.59 12.86 -18.22
N ASP A 91 -9.57 13.37 -17.47
CA ASP A 91 -10.61 14.26 -17.98
C ASP A 91 -10.84 15.44 -17.02
N ARG A 92 -11.49 16.50 -17.53
CA ARG A 92 -11.89 17.70 -16.76
C ARG A 92 -13.41 17.83 -16.67
N GLY A 93 -14.13 16.71 -16.75
CA GLY A 93 -15.58 16.71 -16.72
C GLY A 93 -16.15 17.12 -15.37
N THR A 94 -17.45 17.41 -15.33
CA THR A 94 -18.16 17.67 -14.07
C THR A 94 -17.93 16.50 -13.10
N PRO A 95 -17.55 16.71 -11.83
CA PRO A 95 -17.38 15.61 -10.88
C PRO A 95 -18.64 14.74 -10.84
N TRP A 96 -18.60 13.55 -11.46
CA TRP A 96 -19.76 12.68 -11.50
C TRP A 96 -19.73 11.68 -10.35
N ASP A 97 -20.93 11.36 -9.88
CA ASP A 97 -21.18 10.33 -8.89
C ASP A 97 -20.95 8.97 -9.56
N ALA A 98 -19.73 8.45 -9.46
CA ALA A 98 -19.34 7.13 -10.00
C ALA A 98 -20.32 6.03 -9.55
N GLU A 99 -20.96 6.25 -8.40
CA GLU A 99 -21.99 5.44 -7.77
C GLU A 99 -23.29 5.32 -8.60
N ARG A 100 -23.67 6.32 -9.41
CA ARG A 100 -24.97 6.30 -10.12
C ARG A 100 -24.98 5.39 -11.35
N ILE A 101 -23.81 5.06 -11.88
CA ILE A 101 -23.61 4.18 -13.04
C ILE A 101 -23.38 2.74 -12.60
N ILE A 102 -22.63 2.55 -11.51
CA ILE A 102 -22.52 1.24 -10.83
C ILE A 102 -23.92 0.69 -10.49
N ASN A 103 -24.89 1.57 -10.19
CA ASN A 103 -26.24 1.20 -9.74
C ASN A 103 -27.34 1.14 -10.81
N ARG A 104 -27.12 1.50 -12.10
CA ARG A 104 -28.20 1.44 -13.11
C ARG A 104 -28.46 0.04 -13.67
N THR A 105 -27.57 -0.92 -13.43
CA THR A 105 -27.67 -2.29 -13.94
C THR A 105 -27.89 -3.35 -12.87
N SER A 106 -28.31 -2.97 -11.66
CA SER A 106 -28.73 -3.93 -10.60
C SER A 106 -29.94 -4.81 -10.99
N GLY A 107 -30.43 -4.71 -12.23
CA GLY A 107 -31.40 -5.61 -12.87
C GLY A 107 -30.93 -6.31 -14.15
N SER A 108 -29.68 -6.14 -14.60
CA SER A 108 -29.10 -6.88 -15.73
C SER A 108 -27.86 -7.66 -15.30
N SER A 109 -27.71 -8.88 -15.79
CA SER A 109 -26.59 -9.79 -15.50
C SER A 109 -25.25 -9.36 -16.13
N ALA A 110 -25.08 -8.07 -16.46
CA ALA A 110 -23.95 -7.54 -17.19
C ALA A 110 -22.93 -6.89 -16.24
N GLU A 111 -21.69 -7.37 -16.29
CA GLU A 111 -20.56 -6.84 -15.55
C GLU A 111 -20.30 -5.35 -15.90
N THR A 112 -20.06 -4.52 -14.89
CA THR A 112 -19.78 -3.08 -15.07
C THR A 112 -18.40 -2.85 -15.71
N GLY A 113 -18.20 -1.72 -16.40
CA GLY A 113 -16.92 -1.38 -17.01
C GLY A 113 -15.77 -1.32 -15.99
N PHE A 114 -16.06 -0.89 -14.76
CA PHE A 114 -15.07 -0.88 -13.68
C PHE A 114 -14.67 -2.28 -13.20
N GLN A 115 -15.62 -3.21 -13.10
CA GLN A 115 -15.33 -4.62 -12.77
C GLN A 115 -14.47 -5.27 -13.86
N LYS A 116 -14.76 -4.98 -15.13
CA LYS A 116 -13.95 -5.45 -16.26
C LYS A 116 -12.51 -4.91 -16.21
N MET A 117 -12.34 -3.60 -16.01
CA MET A 117 -11.00 -3.00 -15.83
C MET A 117 -10.22 -3.67 -14.71
N ARG A 118 -10.86 -3.95 -13.58
CA ARG A 118 -10.25 -4.64 -12.43
C ARG A 118 -9.84 -6.08 -12.70
N ARG A 119 -10.55 -6.78 -13.59
CA ARG A 119 -10.15 -8.14 -13.99
C ARG A 119 -8.96 -8.12 -14.94
N MET A 120 -8.85 -7.08 -15.77
CA MET A 120 -7.88 -7.00 -16.86
C MET A 120 -6.56 -6.33 -16.46
N MET A 121 -6.57 -5.42 -15.49
CA MET A 121 -5.38 -4.68 -15.06
C MET A 121 -4.92 -5.14 -13.68
N ASP A 122 -3.61 -5.10 -13.43
CA ASP A 122 -3.02 -5.47 -12.14
C ASP A 122 -3.37 -4.45 -11.05
N GLU A 123 -3.34 -3.16 -11.39
CA GLU A 123 -3.80 -2.09 -10.49
C GLU A 123 -4.73 -1.12 -11.20
N VAL A 124 -5.79 -0.68 -10.51
CA VAL A 124 -6.72 0.35 -10.98
C VAL A 124 -6.96 1.34 -9.85
N ARG A 125 -6.55 2.61 -10.03
CA ARG A 125 -6.78 3.70 -9.06
C ARG A 125 -7.60 4.80 -9.72
N ILE A 126 -8.53 5.38 -8.97
CA ILE A 126 -9.32 6.53 -9.42
C ILE A 126 -9.01 7.71 -8.51
N LEU A 127 -8.55 8.80 -9.09
CA LEU A 127 -8.25 10.05 -8.39
C LEU A 127 -9.25 11.12 -8.81
N GLY A 128 -9.91 11.76 -7.84
CA GLY A 128 -10.64 13.01 -8.07
C GLY A 128 -9.73 14.17 -7.67
N LEU A 129 -9.39 15.05 -8.60
CA LEU A 129 -8.37 16.09 -8.41
C LEU A 129 -8.95 17.50 -8.14
N GLY A 130 -10.25 17.63 -7.88
CA GLY A 130 -10.92 18.94 -7.75
C GLY A 130 -11.04 19.73 -9.06
N ASP A 131 -10.11 19.55 -10.01
CA ASP A 131 -10.13 20.09 -11.40
C ASP A 131 -10.24 18.95 -12.45
N GLY A 132 -11.00 17.90 -12.11
CA GLY A 132 -11.22 16.73 -12.98
C GLY A 132 -10.91 15.39 -12.33
N LYS A 133 -10.79 14.34 -13.15
CA LYS A 133 -10.65 12.95 -12.73
C LYS A 133 -9.53 12.26 -13.48
N GLU A 134 -8.83 11.36 -12.79
CA GLU A 134 -7.82 10.49 -13.38
C GLU A 134 -8.13 9.02 -13.04
N VAL A 135 -8.04 8.15 -14.05
CA VAL A 135 -8.06 6.70 -13.91
C VAL A 135 -6.67 6.20 -14.23
N HIS A 136 -5.99 5.69 -13.22
CA HIS A 136 -4.66 5.10 -13.31
C HIS A 136 -4.81 3.59 -13.43
N LEU A 137 -4.34 3.02 -14.52
CA LEU A 137 -4.31 1.59 -14.78
C LEU A 137 -2.85 1.15 -14.85
N THR A 138 -2.47 0.13 -14.09
CA THR A 138 -1.13 -0.47 -14.19
C THR A 138 -1.26 -1.90 -14.67
N LYS A 139 -0.49 -2.26 -15.69
CA LYS A 139 -0.30 -3.65 -16.12
C LYS A 139 1.15 -4.02 -15.97
N HIS A 140 1.41 -5.19 -15.40
CA HIS A 140 2.75 -5.67 -15.13
C HIS A 140 3.35 -6.41 -16.31
N LEU A 141 4.64 -6.19 -16.58
CA LEU A 141 5.35 -7.01 -17.58
C LEU A 141 5.45 -8.45 -17.05
N THR A 142 4.99 -9.41 -17.84
CA THR A 142 5.11 -10.84 -17.51
C THR A 142 6.57 -11.26 -17.70
N THR A 143 7.32 -11.34 -16.61
CA THR A 143 8.66 -11.94 -16.56
C THR A 143 8.57 -13.35 -15.99
N LYS A 144 9.67 -14.12 -16.09
CA LYS A 144 9.76 -15.42 -15.44
C LYS A 144 9.36 -15.34 -13.96
N THR A 145 8.53 -16.28 -13.51
CA THR A 145 8.14 -16.40 -12.10
C THR A 145 9.18 -17.22 -11.34
N VAL A 146 9.10 -17.25 -10.02
CA VAL A 146 9.97 -18.09 -9.20
C VAL A 146 9.93 -19.57 -9.61
N GLU A 147 8.82 -20.11 -10.15
CA GLU A 147 8.79 -21.52 -10.61
C GLU A 147 9.69 -21.80 -11.78
N ASP A 148 9.88 -20.84 -12.68
CA ASP A 148 10.76 -21.02 -13.84
C ASP A 148 12.22 -21.23 -13.41
N TYR A 149 12.56 -20.95 -12.15
CA TYR A 149 13.87 -21.14 -11.54
C TYR A 149 13.92 -22.31 -10.53
N LEU A 150 12.80 -23.00 -10.28
CA LEU A 150 12.76 -24.15 -9.37
C LEU A 150 13.02 -25.44 -10.15
N ASP A 151 14.11 -26.14 -9.81
CA ASP A 151 14.29 -27.52 -10.26
C ASP A 151 13.28 -28.43 -9.55
N ALA A 152 12.81 -29.51 -10.20
CA ALA A 152 11.77 -30.39 -9.64
C ALA A 152 12.15 -31.01 -8.28
N CYS A 153 13.43 -31.06 -7.94
CA CYS A 153 13.97 -31.57 -6.67
C CYS A 153 14.15 -30.48 -5.59
N ASP A 154 14.00 -29.20 -5.94
CA ASP A 154 14.29 -28.03 -5.10
C ASP A 154 13.08 -27.59 -4.23
N VAL A 155 11.91 -28.19 -4.47
CA VAL A 155 10.65 -27.82 -3.82
C VAL A 155 10.47 -28.54 -2.48
N LYS A 156 11.41 -28.35 -1.56
CA LYS A 156 11.15 -28.58 -0.13
C LYS A 156 10.67 -27.28 0.51
N VAL A 157 9.45 -27.30 1.02
CA VAL A 157 8.82 -26.19 1.77
C VAL A 157 9.51 -26.07 3.12
N PHE A 158 9.44 -24.91 3.77
CA PHE A 158 9.85 -24.85 5.17
C PHE A 158 8.93 -25.73 6.02
N ASP A 159 9.54 -26.72 6.68
CA ASP A 159 8.92 -27.48 7.75
C ASP A 159 8.80 -26.61 9.01
N ALA A 160 8.02 -27.09 10.00
CA ALA A 160 8.01 -26.50 11.33
C ALA A 160 9.47 -26.35 11.85
N PRO A 161 9.80 -25.24 12.53
CA PRO A 161 11.17 -25.00 12.98
C PRO A 161 11.67 -26.21 13.78
N PRO A 162 12.89 -26.72 13.50
CA PRO A 162 13.39 -27.90 14.18
C PRO A 162 13.45 -27.64 15.69
N LYS A 163 12.86 -28.55 16.49
CA LYS A 163 12.85 -28.46 17.97
C LYS A 163 14.25 -28.46 18.58
N VAL A 164 15.23 -28.97 17.83
CA VAL A 164 16.64 -29.05 18.23
C VAL A 164 17.43 -28.14 17.31
N ARG A 165 18.07 -27.13 17.89
CA ARG A 165 19.03 -26.29 17.18
C ARG A 165 20.17 -27.19 16.67
N PRO A 166 20.53 -27.16 15.38
CA PRO A 166 21.73 -27.83 14.91
C PRO A 166 22.92 -27.30 15.72
N SER A 167 23.62 -28.19 16.43
CA SER A 167 24.76 -27.85 17.30
C SER A 167 25.96 -27.31 16.52
N SER A 168 25.95 -27.42 15.19
CA SER A 168 27.01 -27.04 14.26
C SER A 168 26.83 -25.65 13.64
N LEU A 169 25.77 -24.91 13.98
CA LEU A 169 25.60 -23.53 13.50
C LEU A 169 26.45 -22.59 14.35
N GLU A 170 27.42 -21.97 13.71
CA GLU A 170 28.40 -21.09 14.35
C GLU A 170 27.71 -19.96 15.11
N LYS A 171 28.22 -19.65 16.31
CA LYS A 171 27.87 -18.45 17.07
C LYS A 171 28.62 -17.25 16.47
N GLY A 172 28.33 -16.94 15.21
CA GLY A 172 28.88 -15.82 14.45
C GLY A 172 27.82 -14.80 14.06
N GLY A 173 28.23 -13.56 13.76
CA GLY A 173 27.32 -12.53 13.21
C GLY A 173 27.02 -12.78 11.73
N PHE A 174 25.98 -12.15 11.18
CA PHE A 174 25.68 -12.28 9.75
C PHE A 174 26.45 -11.24 8.93
N HIS A 175 26.96 -11.65 7.76
CA HIS A 175 27.44 -10.70 6.77
C HIS A 175 26.25 -10.11 6.02
N VAL A 176 25.88 -8.87 6.37
CA VAL A 176 24.77 -8.16 5.76
C VAL A 176 25.26 -7.11 4.77
N ARG A 177 24.62 -7.07 3.60
CA ARG A 177 24.86 -6.05 2.56
C ARG A 177 23.65 -5.86 1.66
N LEU A 178 23.71 -4.84 0.80
CA LEU A 178 22.75 -4.69 -0.29
C LEU A 178 22.75 -5.92 -1.21
N MET A 179 21.56 -6.26 -1.67
CA MET A 179 21.32 -7.35 -2.62
C MET A 179 21.88 -7.00 -3.99
N ARG A 180 22.49 -7.98 -4.66
CA ARG A 180 22.86 -7.88 -6.08
C ARG A 180 21.74 -8.44 -6.97
N PRO A 181 21.59 -7.97 -8.22
CA PRO A 181 20.51 -8.43 -9.12
C PRO A 181 20.40 -9.95 -9.23
N GLU A 182 21.53 -10.66 -9.33
CA GLU A 182 21.59 -12.12 -9.44
C GLU A 182 21.08 -12.88 -8.20
N GLU A 183 20.97 -12.21 -7.05
CA GLU A 183 20.52 -12.80 -5.79
C GLU A 183 19.00 -12.72 -5.62
N ALA A 184 18.30 -11.97 -6.47
CA ALA A 184 16.85 -11.85 -6.44
C ALA A 184 16.15 -13.23 -6.55
N VAL A 185 16.76 -14.17 -7.30
CA VAL A 185 16.27 -15.55 -7.41
C VAL A 185 16.32 -16.27 -6.06
N GLN A 186 17.39 -16.09 -5.28
CA GLN A 186 17.52 -16.72 -3.96
C GLN A 186 16.49 -16.17 -2.99
N VAL A 187 16.22 -14.87 -3.04
CA VAL A 187 15.18 -14.22 -2.23
C VAL A 187 13.79 -14.74 -2.61
N ALA A 188 13.46 -14.73 -3.91
CA ALA A 188 12.17 -15.24 -4.40
C ALA A 188 11.94 -16.71 -3.99
N LYS A 189 12.96 -17.57 -4.13
CA LYS A 189 12.91 -18.97 -3.66
C LYS A 189 12.66 -19.06 -2.15
N ALA A 190 13.35 -18.24 -1.34
CA ALA A 190 13.17 -18.25 0.11
C ALA A 190 11.75 -17.81 0.52
N VAL A 191 11.20 -16.79 -0.13
CA VAL A 191 9.85 -16.30 0.12
C VAL A 191 8.80 -17.32 -0.31
N TYR A 192 8.95 -17.93 -1.49
CA TYR A 192 8.07 -19.00 -1.94
C TYR A 192 8.07 -20.22 -1.01
N LYS A 193 9.22 -20.56 -0.43
CA LYS A 193 9.34 -21.63 0.58
C LYS A 193 8.64 -21.28 1.90
N ALA A 194 8.57 -20.00 2.28
CA ALA A 194 7.89 -19.53 3.48
C ALA A 194 6.38 -19.29 3.30
N TYR A 195 5.97 -18.71 2.18
CA TYR A 195 4.65 -18.12 2.01
C TYR A 195 3.88 -18.62 0.79
N ARG A 196 4.49 -19.46 -0.07
CA ARG A 196 3.90 -19.86 -1.36
C ARG A 196 3.51 -18.64 -2.19
N TYR A 197 2.22 -18.46 -2.52
CA TYR A 197 1.68 -17.27 -3.19
C TYR A 197 0.79 -16.43 -2.27
N THR A 198 0.90 -16.63 -0.96
CA THR A 198 0.03 -15.94 0.01
C THR A 198 0.66 -14.66 0.55
N TYR A 199 1.86 -14.31 0.09
CA TYR A 199 2.51 -13.04 0.44
C TYR A 199 1.93 -11.89 -0.36
N ALA A 200 1.58 -10.80 0.32
CA ALA A 200 0.84 -9.68 -0.27
C ALA A 200 1.63 -8.82 -1.28
N TYR A 201 2.95 -9.02 -1.41
CA TYR A 201 3.81 -8.25 -2.30
C TYR A 201 4.29 -9.10 -3.47
N ASP A 202 3.48 -9.20 -4.52
CA ASP A 202 3.69 -10.15 -5.62
C ASP A 202 5.04 -9.99 -6.31
N HIS A 203 5.56 -8.76 -6.41
CA HIS A 203 6.84 -8.47 -7.06
C HIS A 203 8.01 -9.28 -6.48
N ILE A 204 7.91 -9.76 -5.24
CA ILE A 204 8.96 -10.55 -4.59
C ILE A 204 9.13 -11.94 -5.23
N TYR A 205 8.12 -12.44 -5.94
CA TYR A 205 8.15 -13.72 -6.66
C TYR A 205 8.71 -13.62 -8.07
N TYR A 206 9.02 -12.41 -8.54
CA TYR A 206 9.54 -12.15 -9.88
C TYR A 206 10.97 -11.59 -9.73
N PRO A 207 12.01 -12.44 -9.81
CA PRO A 207 13.40 -12.02 -9.59
C PRO A 207 13.81 -10.82 -10.43
N ASP A 208 13.45 -10.81 -11.72
CA ASP A 208 13.78 -9.70 -12.63
C ASP A 208 13.08 -8.39 -12.21
N ARG A 209 11.83 -8.47 -11.73
CA ARG A 209 11.10 -7.30 -11.21
C ARG A 209 11.74 -6.78 -9.92
N MET A 210 12.11 -7.66 -9.01
CA MET A 210 12.78 -7.29 -7.76
C MET A 210 14.14 -6.63 -8.04
N ALA A 211 14.92 -7.20 -8.96
CA ALA A 211 16.20 -6.63 -9.39
C ALA A 211 16.01 -5.23 -9.99
N HIS A 212 15.02 -5.06 -10.87
CA HIS A 212 14.72 -3.78 -11.48
C HIS A 212 14.25 -2.73 -10.47
N LEU A 213 13.38 -3.11 -9.52
CA LEU A 213 12.93 -2.22 -8.44
C LEU A 213 14.09 -1.76 -7.53
N ASN A 214 15.08 -2.63 -7.33
CA ASN A 214 16.32 -2.27 -6.61
C ASN A 214 17.21 -1.33 -7.45
N GLU A 215 17.38 -1.58 -8.75
CA GLU A 215 18.14 -0.70 -9.65
C GLU A 215 17.51 0.69 -9.75
N ALA A 216 16.18 0.77 -9.81
CA ALA A 216 15.41 2.01 -9.85
C ALA A 216 15.38 2.75 -8.49
N GLY A 217 15.81 2.11 -7.40
CA GLY A 217 15.76 2.67 -6.05
C GLY A 217 14.37 2.72 -5.40
N SER A 218 13.35 2.14 -6.04
CA SER A 218 11.98 2.01 -5.49
C SER A 218 11.93 1.02 -4.32
N ILE A 219 12.90 0.11 -4.24
CA ILE A 219 13.13 -0.82 -3.13
C ILE A 219 14.63 -0.82 -2.78
N ILE A 220 14.95 -1.03 -1.51
CA ILE A 220 16.31 -1.25 -1.01
C ILE A 220 16.34 -2.61 -0.31
N SER A 221 16.78 -3.64 -1.02
CA SER A 221 16.90 -5.00 -0.49
C SER A 221 18.26 -5.23 0.17
N ALA A 222 18.24 -5.80 1.37
CA ALA A 222 19.41 -6.32 2.07
C ALA A 222 19.33 -7.85 2.17
N VAL A 223 20.48 -8.49 2.05
CA VAL A 223 20.66 -9.93 2.19
C VAL A 223 21.68 -10.23 3.28
N ALA A 224 21.46 -11.32 4.00
CA ALA A 224 22.32 -11.81 5.05
C ALA A 224 22.91 -13.16 4.66
N PHE A 225 24.21 -13.35 4.90
CA PHE A 225 24.91 -14.62 4.74
C PHE A 225 25.56 -15.05 6.06
N SER A 226 25.62 -16.35 6.32
CA SER A 226 26.43 -16.92 7.40
C SER A 226 27.93 -16.71 7.12
N GLU A 227 28.79 -16.95 8.12
CA GLU A 227 30.25 -16.93 7.95
C GLU A 227 30.72 -17.95 6.89
N SER A 228 30.02 -19.07 6.77
CA SER A 228 30.24 -20.09 5.74
C SER A 228 29.71 -19.73 4.34
N GLY A 229 29.15 -18.53 4.15
CA GLY A 229 28.65 -18.04 2.87
C GLY A 229 27.27 -18.59 2.46
N VAL A 230 26.51 -19.14 3.42
CA VAL A 230 25.15 -19.65 3.17
C VAL A 230 24.14 -18.51 3.31
N PHE A 231 23.22 -18.38 2.36
CA PHE A 231 22.14 -17.39 2.43
C PHE A 231 21.29 -17.62 3.67
N ALA A 232 21.19 -16.61 4.53
CA ALA A 232 20.50 -16.68 5.81
C ALA A 232 19.14 -15.96 5.81
N GLY A 233 19.00 -14.88 5.04
CA GLY A 233 17.76 -14.14 4.98
C GLY A 233 17.80 -12.87 4.12
N HIS A 234 16.64 -12.25 3.99
CA HIS A 234 16.40 -11.00 3.27
C HIS A 234 15.45 -10.11 4.07
N CYS A 235 15.59 -8.80 3.91
CA CYS A 235 14.63 -7.78 4.33
C CYS A 235 14.80 -6.57 3.39
N SER A 236 13.78 -5.74 3.24
CA SER A 236 13.87 -4.56 2.38
C SER A 236 13.21 -3.33 2.98
N ILE A 237 13.65 -2.16 2.52
CA ILE A 237 12.87 -0.92 2.57
C ILE A 237 12.12 -0.76 1.25
N PHE A 238 10.83 -0.46 1.29
CA PHE A 238 9.98 -0.29 0.10
C PHE A 238 8.93 0.81 0.33
N ASN A 239 8.07 1.02 -0.67
CA ASN A 239 7.22 2.21 -0.80
C ASN A 239 8.04 3.51 -0.91
N ILE A 240 9.14 3.44 -1.66
CA ILE A 240 9.96 4.61 -2.00
C ILE A 240 9.50 5.11 -3.38
N ASP A 241 8.94 6.31 -3.39
CA ASP A 241 8.70 7.10 -4.60
C ASP A 241 9.51 8.42 -4.52
N GLU A 242 9.45 9.24 -5.57
CA GLU A 242 10.19 10.50 -5.68
C GLU A 242 9.87 11.52 -4.58
N HIS A 243 8.78 11.34 -3.85
CA HIS A 243 8.31 12.25 -2.79
C HIS A 243 8.25 11.57 -1.42
N ALA A 244 8.69 10.31 -1.32
CA ALA A 244 8.60 9.53 -0.10
C ALA A 244 9.52 10.10 0.99
N ARG A 245 8.92 10.72 2.00
CA ARG A 245 9.62 11.16 3.22
C ARG A 245 9.81 10.02 4.21
N VAL A 246 8.93 9.04 4.17
CA VAL A 246 8.94 7.85 5.04
C VAL A 246 8.76 6.61 4.18
N ALA A 247 9.34 5.50 4.61
CA ALA A 247 9.27 4.23 3.89
C ALA A 247 9.00 3.06 4.84
N GLU A 248 8.49 1.96 4.29
CA GLU A 248 8.23 0.74 5.04
C GLU A 248 9.49 -0.11 5.10
N ILE A 249 9.77 -0.73 6.24
CA ILE A 249 10.72 -1.84 6.33
C ILE A 249 9.97 -3.15 6.57
N GLY A 250 10.25 -4.16 5.76
CA GLY A 250 9.51 -5.41 5.77
C GLY A 250 10.03 -6.40 4.75
N GLN A 251 9.14 -7.20 4.15
CA GLN A 251 9.53 -8.24 3.18
C GLN A 251 10.59 -9.21 3.72
N ALA A 252 10.51 -9.45 5.03
CA ALA A 252 11.50 -10.19 5.78
C ALA A 252 11.30 -11.70 5.62
N VAL A 253 12.37 -12.41 5.30
CA VAL A 253 12.42 -13.87 5.32
C VAL A 253 13.76 -14.31 5.93
N VAL A 254 13.70 -15.28 6.84
CA VAL A 254 14.88 -15.89 7.47
C VAL A 254 14.75 -17.40 7.36
N GLN A 255 15.80 -18.06 6.85
CA GLN A 255 15.84 -19.52 6.73
C GLN A 255 15.66 -20.15 8.12
N PRO A 256 14.87 -21.24 8.24
CA PRO A 256 14.53 -21.86 9.53
C PRO A 256 15.72 -22.12 10.45
N GLU A 257 16.83 -22.59 9.90
CA GLU A 257 18.08 -22.88 10.60
C GLU A 257 18.73 -21.66 11.25
N PHE A 258 18.53 -20.45 10.72
CA PHE A 258 19.10 -19.21 11.26
C PHE A 258 18.10 -18.40 12.10
N ARG A 259 16.87 -18.91 12.32
CA ARG A 259 15.86 -18.21 13.15
C ARG A 259 16.29 -18.15 14.62
N GLY A 260 16.05 -17.01 15.25
CA GLY A 260 16.43 -16.78 16.65
C GLY A 260 17.93 -16.55 16.86
N MET A 261 18.74 -16.47 15.79
CA MET A 261 20.19 -16.21 15.86
C MET A 261 20.57 -14.74 15.63
N GLY A 262 19.60 -13.84 15.43
CA GLY A 262 19.85 -12.41 15.21
C GLY A 262 19.85 -11.95 13.75
N CYS A 263 19.67 -12.85 12.76
CA CYS A 263 19.65 -12.49 11.33
C CYS A 263 18.73 -11.31 10.99
N LEU A 264 17.48 -11.34 11.48
CA LEU A 264 16.53 -10.24 11.25
C LEU A 264 16.98 -8.94 11.94
N VAL A 265 17.68 -9.02 13.07
CA VAL A 265 18.21 -7.84 13.77
C VAL A 265 19.28 -7.17 12.92
N ASP A 266 20.24 -7.94 12.43
CA ASP A 266 21.36 -7.44 11.64
C ASP A 266 20.85 -6.84 10.31
N LEU A 267 19.89 -7.51 9.65
CA LEU A 267 19.22 -7.00 8.44
C LEU A 267 18.53 -5.66 8.71
N THR A 268 17.69 -5.58 9.75
CA THR A 268 16.95 -4.37 10.07
C THR A 268 17.88 -3.22 10.49
N GLN A 269 18.92 -3.50 11.28
CA GLN A 269 19.93 -2.49 11.64
C GLN A 269 20.65 -1.92 10.42
N PHE A 270 21.05 -2.79 9.48
CA PHE A 270 21.67 -2.37 8.22
C PHE A 270 20.73 -1.45 7.44
N LEU A 271 19.47 -1.84 7.27
CA LEU A 271 18.48 -1.05 6.53
C LEU A 271 18.15 0.30 7.22
N ILE A 272 18.09 0.37 8.55
CA ILE A 272 17.94 1.65 9.27
C ILE A 272 19.09 2.61 8.89
N LYS A 273 20.32 2.11 8.77
CA LYS A 273 21.47 2.90 8.35
C LYS A 273 21.38 3.33 6.88
N GLU A 274 20.93 2.44 6.00
CA GLU A 274 20.68 2.78 4.59
C GLU A 274 19.61 3.86 4.44
N GLY A 275 18.50 3.75 5.17
CA GLY A 275 17.44 4.76 5.19
C GLY A 275 17.95 6.14 5.61
N ARG A 276 18.83 6.20 6.64
CA ARG A 276 19.49 7.45 7.05
C ARG A 276 20.37 8.03 5.96
N THR A 277 21.18 7.18 5.34
CA THR A 277 22.13 7.59 4.29
C THR A 277 21.40 8.18 3.07
N ARG A 278 20.19 7.69 2.79
CA ARG A 278 19.33 8.15 1.70
C ARG A 278 18.41 9.32 2.06
N GLY A 279 18.52 9.87 3.27
CA GLY A 279 17.80 11.06 3.69
C GLY A 279 16.33 10.85 4.05
N LEU A 280 15.90 9.61 4.33
CA LEU A 280 14.55 9.36 4.82
C LEU A 280 14.33 10.01 6.20
N VAL A 281 13.12 10.56 6.41
CA VAL A 281 12.73 11.18 7.68
C VAL A 281 12.45 10.12 8.75
N GLY A 282 11.88 8.99 8.33
CA GLY A 282 11.53 7.89 9.24
C GLY A 282 11.21 6.60 8.50
N LEU A 283 11.22 5.51 9.24
CA LEU A 283 10.82 4.19 8.78
C LEU A 283 9.63 3.71 9.59
N TYR A 284 8.78 2.90 8.97
CA TYR A 284 7.70 2.23 9.67
C TYR A 284 7.68 0.73 9.39
N VAL A 285 7.18 -0.04 10.36
CA VAL A 285 6.99 -1.49 10.29
C VAL A 285 5.50 -1.77 10.46
N ARG A 286 4.97 -2.67 9.64
CA ARG A 286 3.67 -3.30 9.89
C ARG A 286 3.90 -4.70 10.43
N ALA A 287 3.75 -4.85 11.74
CA ALA A 287 3.94 -6.14 12.40
C ALA A 287 2.59 -6.81 12.64
N VAL A 288 2.43 -8.04 12.17
CA VAL A 288 1.26 -8.89 12.47
C VAL A 288 1.07 -9.08 13.98
N THR A 289 -0.15 -9.42 14.38
CA THR A 289 -0.57 -9.57 15.78
C THR A 289 -1.03 -10.99 16.14
N ASN A 290 -1.01 -11.94 15.21
CA ASN A 290 -1.11 -13.37 15.54
C ASN A 290 0.11 -13.88 16.36
N HIS A 291 1.23 -13.15 16.34
CA HIS A 291 2.44 -13.38 17.12
C HIS A 291 3.19 -12.08 17.44
N THR A 292 4.09 -12.09 18.43
CA THR A 292 4.86 -10.90 18.88
C THR A 292 6.31 -10.85 18.40
N PHE A 293 6.76 -11.79 17.56
CA PHE A 293 8.18 -11.93 17.21
C PHE A 293 8.77 -10.71 16.51
N SER A 294 8.16 -10.24 15.42
CA SER A 294 8.61 -9.06 14.68
C SER A 294 8.49 -7.78 15.50
N GLN A 295 7.40 -7.63 16.26
CA GLN A 295 7.17 -6.50 17.18
C GLN A 295 8.34 -6.36 18.18
N SER A 296 8.78 -7.46 18.78
CA SER A 296 9.91 -7.46 19.74
C SER A 296 11.25 -7.07 19.11
N VAL A 297 11.48 -7.43 17.85
CA VAL A 297 12.69 -7.06 17.12
C VAL A 297 12.67 -5.55 16.83
N SER A 298 11.57 -5.05 16.30
CA SER A 298 11.39 -3.63 16.00
C SER A 298 11.53 -2.75 17.23
N GLU A 299 10.86 -3.10 18.34
CA GLU A 299 10.93 -2.32 19.59
C GLU A 299 12.37 -2.22 20.12
N ARG A 300 13.11 -3.34 20.10
CA ARG A 300 14.54 -3.39 20.45
C ARG A 300 15.40 -2.48 19.56
N LEU A 301 15.01 -2.30 18.30
CA LEU A 301 15.71 -1.45 17.33
C LEU A 301 15.27 0.01 17.33
N GLY A 302 14.41 0.39 18.28
CA GLY A 302 14.01 1.77 18.51
C GLY A 302 12.76 2.19 17.74
N PHE A 303 12.03 1.26 17.15
CA PHE A 303 10.67 1.53 16.68
C PHE A 303 9.72 1.62 17.88
N ARG A 304 8.66 2.41 17.73
CA ARG A 304 7.62 2.60 18.75
C ARG A 304 6.26 2.44 18.11
N SER A 305 5.38 1.70 18.77
CA SER A 305 4.00 1.52 18.32
C SER A 305 3.30 2.88 18.25
N CYS A 306 2.69 3.19 17.10
CA CYS A 306 2.04 4.46 16.82
C CYS A 306 0.61 4.31 16.27
N GLY A 307 0.18 3.08 15.98
CA GLY A 307 -1.17 2.80 15.54
C GLY A 307 -1.43 1.31 15.34
N MET A 308 -2.65 1.00 14.93
CA MET A 308 -3.09 -0.32 14.51
C MET A 308 -3.85 -0.21 13.20
N ILE A 309 -3.62 -1.18 12.32
CA ILE A 309 -4.44 -1.41 11.14
C ILE A 309 -5.22 -2.68 11.41
N LEU A 310 -6.45 -2.50 11.91
CA LEU A 310 -7.34 -3.57 12.29
C LEU A 310 -7.88 -4.29 11.06
N ALA A 311 -8.01 -5.62 11.15
CA ALA A 311 -8.58 -6.46 10.10
C ALA A 311 -8.00 -6.19 8.69
N TYR A 312 -6.71 -5.85 8.63
CA TYR A 312 -6.02 -5.40 7.42
C TYR A 312 -5.99 -6.48 6.34
N ALA A 313 -5.42 -7.64 6.66
CA ALA A 313 -5.24 -8.71 5.69
C ALA A 313 -6.31 -9.80 5.85
N PRO A 314 -6.78 -10.44 4.77
CA PRO A 314 -7.78 -11.50 4.86
C PRO A 314 -7.26 -12.72 5.63
N GLU A 315 -8.19 -13.53 6.14
CA GLU A 315 -7.89 -14.73 6.94
C GLU A 315 -7.17 -15.85 6.15
N ASN A 316 -7.19 -15.80 4.82
CA ASN A 316 -6.55 -16.78 3.95
C ASN A 316 -5.03 -16.60 3.82
N VAL A 317 -4.46 -15.54 4.40
CA VAL A 317 -3.01 -15.33 4.47
C VAL A 317 -2.38 -16.40 5.37
N THR A 318 -1.38 -17.11 4.86
CA THR A 318 -0.76 -18.27 5.54
C THR A 318 0.67 -17.96 5.98
N PHE A 319 0.99 -18.15 7.26
CA PHE A 319 2.35 -17.99 7.82
C PHE A 319 2.98 -19.35 8.15
N ARG A 320 3.52 -20.08 7.16
CA ARG A 320 4.03 -21.44 7.40
C ARG A 320 5.21 -21.46 8.38
N GLY A 321 5.15 -22.41 9.31
CA GLY A 321 6.13 -22.52 10.40
C GLY A 321 5.95 -21.50 11.53
N ILE A 322 4.86 -20.71 11.52
CA ILE A 322 4.46 -19.84 12.63
C ILE A 322 2.97 -19.98 12.97
N THR A 323 2.07 -19.76 12.02
CA THR A 323 0.61 -19.92 12.17
C THR A 323 -0.01 -20.25 10.81
N GLU A 324 -0.53 -21.46 10.66
CA GLU A 324 -0.99 -21.98 9.35
C GLU A 324 -2.37 -21.45 8.94
N HIS A 325 -3.26 -21.16 9.89
CA HIS A 325 -4.58 -20.62 9.62
C HIS A 325 -4.93 -19.51 10.61
N LEU A 326 -5.37 -18.38 10.09
CA LEU A 326 -5.90 -17.29 10.90
C LEU A 326 -7.37 -17.57 11.23
N LYS A 327 -7.82 -17.11 12.40
CA LYS A 327 -9.21 -17.26 12.85
C LYS A 327 -10.12 -16.09 12.42
N GLN A 328 -9.50 -15.01 11.95
CA GLN A 328 -10.14 -13.77 11.54
C GLN A 328 -9.18 -12.99 10.63
N ARG A 329 -9.63 -11.87 10.06
CA ARG A 329 -8.77 -10.92 9.35
C ARG A 329 -7.62 -10.44 10.25
N GLU A 330 -6.40 -10.48 9.73
CA GLU A 330 -5.19 -10.17 10.51
C GLU A 330 -5.10 -8.68 10.83
N THR A 331 -4.84 -8.36 12.09
CA THR A 331 -4.54 -7.00 12.54
C THR A 331 -3.03 -6.77 12.57
N PHE A 332 -2.59 -5.57 12.19
CA PHE A 332 -1.18 -5.18 12.21
C PHE A 332 -0.98 -4.05 13.21
N THR A 333 0.05 -4.15 14.04
CA THR A 333 0.59 -3.01 14.78
C THR A 333 1.45 -2.19 13.84
N MET A 334 1.20 -0.88 13.78
CA MET A 334 2.06 0.08 13.10
C MET A 334 3.10 0.58 14.09
N GLU A 335 4.37 0.45 13.73
CA GLU A 335 5.49 0.90 14.54
C GLU A 335 6.37 1.85 13.72
N PHE A 336 6.87 2.91 14.34
CA PHE A 336 7.58 3.98 13.64
C PHE A 336 8.89 4.33 14.34
N GLN A 337 9.90 4.68 13.54
CA GLN A 337 11.16 5.24 14.00
C GLN A 337 11.52 6.47 13.17
N TYR A 338 11.73 7.61 13.83
CA TYR A 338 12.37 8.75 13.20
C TYR A 338 13.86 8.48 12.96
N LEU A 339 14.32 8.78 11.75
CA LEU A 339 15.73 8.66 11.37
C LEU A 339 16.49 9.98 11.54
N ILE A 340 15.77 11.09 11.56
CA ILE A 340 16.28 12.44 11.82
C ILE A 340 15.64 13.02 13.09
N LYS A 341 16.37 13.88 13.79
CA LYS A 341 15.84 14.59 14.96
C LYS A 341 14.66 15.48 14.53
N GLN A 342 13.55 15.38 15.24
CA GLN A 342 12.37 16.21 14.99
C GLN A 342 12.39 17.47 15.86
N HIS A 343 11.77 18.52 15.33
CA HIS A 343 11.43 19.72 16.10
C HIS A 343 10.02 19.59 16.68
N SER A 344 9.70 20.45 17.65
CA SER A 344 8.34 20.55 18.16
C SER A 344 7.36 20.80 17.02
N GLN A 345 6.24 20.08 17.00
CA GLN A 345 5.23 20.20 15.96
C GLN A 345 3.95 20.83 16.51
N THR A 346 3.28 21.65 15.70
CA THR A 346 1.95 22.20 16.01
C THR A 346 0.89 21.38 15.29
N LEU A 347 -0.07 20.84 16.04
CA LEU A 347 -1.12 19.94 15.52
C LEU A 347 -2.52 20.43 15.91
N TYR A 348 -3.50 20.17 15.05
CA TYR A 348 -4.91 20.53 15.21
C TYR A 348 -5.77 19.29 15.50
N VAL A 349 -5.49 18.63 16.63
CA VAL A 349 -6.18 17.41 17.06
C VAL A 349 -7.41 17.76 17.91
N PRO A 350 -8.56 17.08 17.74
CA PRO A 350 -9.73 17.27 18.59
C PRO A 350 -9.43 16.89 20.04
N GLU A 351 -10.08 17.58 20.98
CA GLU A 351 -9.77 17.51 22.42
C GLU A 351 -9.74 16.07 22.96
N HIS A 352 -10.70 15.23 22.56
CA HIS A 352 -10.85 13.86 23.06
C HIS A 352 -9.73 12.90 22.61
N HIS A 353 -8.99 13.22 21.54
CA HIS A 353 -7.83 12.43 21.09
C HIS A 353 -6.47 13.01 21.50
N ARG A 354 -6.40 14.26 21.98
CA ARG A 354 -5.13 14.93 22.34
C ARG A 354 -4.28 14.13 23.31
N GLY A 355 -4.92 13.54 24.33
CA GLY A 355 -4.22 12.77 25.36
C GLY A 355 -3.48 11.56 24.77
N MET A 356 -4.15 10.79 23.90
CA MET A 356 -3.54 9.64 23.23
C MET A 356 -2.46 10.11 22.25
N VAL A 357 -2.78 11.05 21.34
CA VAL A 357 -1.81 11.55 20.34
C VAL A 357 -0.55 12.10 20.99
N LYS A 358 -0.67 12.84 22.11
CA LYS A 358 0.49 13.35 22.86
C LYS A 358 1.38 12.23 23.38
N ARG A 359 0.80 11.15 23.93
CA ARG A 359 1.56 9.99 24.41
C ARG A 359 2.27 9.28 23.26
N LEU A 360 1.62 9.14 22.10
CA LEU A 360 2.24 8.54 20.92
C LEU A 360 3.48 9.30 20.48
N TYR A 361 3.40 10.62 20.26
CA TYR A 361 4.56 11.44 19.91
C TYR A 361 5.65 11.45 21.00
N ALA A 362 5.25 11.56 22.28
CA ALA A 362 6.20 11.51 23.39
C ALA A 362 6.98 10.18 23.44
N SER A 363 6.33 9.05 23.12
CA SER A 363 6.99 7.74 23.07
C SER A 363 8.10 7.67 22.02
N MET A 364 8.00 8.49 20.98
CA MET A 364 8.99 8.65 19.89
C MET A 364 9.96 9.82 20.13
N GLY A 365 9.89 10.48 21.30
CA GLY A 365 10.76 11.61 21.65
C GLY A 365 10.44 12.89 20.89
N VAL A 366 9.18 13.10 20.48
CA VAL A 366 8.72 14.30 19.78
C VAL A 366 7.75 15.08 20.67
N ASP A 367 8.04 16.37 20.85
CA ASP A 367 7.12 17.29 21.52
C ASP A 367 6.07 17.81 20.54
N VAL A 368 4.82 17.86 20.99
CA VAL A 368 3.70 18.39 20.21
C VAL A 368 2.95 19.45 21.00
N VAL A 369 2.57 20.51 20.29
CA VAL A 369 1.72 21.59 20.77
C VAL A 369 0.39 21.48 20.04
N PHE A 370 -0.72 21.46 20.79
CA PHE A 370 -2.04 21.45 20.19
C PHE A 370 -2.58 22.86 20.07
N GLN A 371 -3.07 23.20 18.88
CA GLN A 371 -3.71 24.48 18.62
C GLN A 371 -5.23 24.28 18.45
N ILE A 372 -5.99 25.28 18.90
CA ILE A 372 -7.41 25.43 18.58
C ILE A 372 -7.46 26.50 17.48
N PRO A 373 -8.04 26.22 16.32
CA PRO A 373 -8.11 27.19 15.23
C PRO A 373 -9.12 28.30 15.56
N ASP A 374 -8.83 29.53 15.15
CA ASP A 374 -9.82 30.60 15.16
C ASP A 374 -10.81 30.41 14.01
N ALA A 375 -12.00 31.01 14.10
CA ALA A 375 -13.02 30.87 13.07
C ALA A 375 -12.55 31.33 11.67
N HIS A 376 -11.60 32.28 11.62
CA HIS A 376 -11.00 32.76 10.36
C HIS A 376 -9.93 31.82 9.78
N ASP A 377 -9.41 30.88 10.58
CA ASP A 377 -8.38 29.92 10.13
C ASP A 377 -8.97 28.78 9.31
N LEU A 378 -10.29 28.58 9.41
CA LEU A 378 -11.02 27.54 8.70
C LEU A 378 -11.29 28.00 7.27
N ARG A 379 -10.61 27.39 6.29
CA ARG A 379 -10.74 27.72 4.87
C ARG A 379 -11.51 26.63 4.15
N TYR A 380 -12.68 26.99 3.64
CA TYR A 380 -13.59 26.07 2.95
C TYR A 380 -13.86 26.48 1.49
N GLU A 381 -13.08 27.42 0.96
CA GLU A 381 -13.37 28.12 -0.29
C GLU A 381 -13.16 27.27 -1.56
N SER A 382 -12.49 26.11 -1.45
CA SER A 382 -12.22 25.20 -2.56
C SER A 382 -13.00 23.88 -2.46
N GLU A 383 -13.07 23.14 -3.57
CA GLU A 383 -13.48 21.73 -3.56
C GLU A 383 -12.44 20.87 -2.82
N PRO A 384 -12.86 19.82 -2.09
CA PRO A 384 -11.94 18.97 -1.37
C PRO A 384 -11.13 18.09 -2.31
N HIS A 385 -9.83 17.96 -2.07
CA HIS A 385 -8.98 17.00 -2.77
C HIS A 385 -8.93 15.68 -1.98
N ILE A 386 -9.59 14.64 -2.51
CA ILE A 386 -9.70 13.33 -1.86
C ILE A 386 -9.14 12.26 -2.79
N ARG A 387 -8.19 11.48 -2.26
CA ARG A 387 -7.64 10.31 -2.93
C ARG A 387 -8.23 9.04 -2.33
N VAL A 388 -8.69 8.13 -3.19
CA VAL A 388 -9.17 6.81 -2.77
C VAL A 388 -8.23 5.75 -3.32
N GLU A 389 -7.71 4.91 -2.43
CA GLU A 389 -6.87 3.76 -2.76
C GLU A 389 -7.61 2.47 -2.40
N ALA A 390 -7.85 1.62 -3.39
CA ALA A 390 -8.59 0.38 -3.21
C ALA A 390 -8.24 -0.61 -4.34
N ALA A 391 -8.07 -1.90 -4.00
CA ALA A 391 -7.68 -2.99 -4.91
C ALA A 391 -6.34 -2.77 -5.68
N GLY A 392 -5.60 -3.85 -5.97
CA GLY A 392 -4.28 -3.84 -6.64
C GLY A 392 -3.11 -3.28 -5.82
N SER A 393 -3.37 -2.25 -5.01
CA SER A 393 -2.39 -1.55 -4.16
C SER A 393 -2.56 -1.84 -2.65
N MET A 394 -3.60 -2.60 -2.28
CA MET A 394 -4.00 -2.90 -0.90
C MET A 394 -4.53 -4.33 -0.80
N PRO A 395 -4.51 -4.95 0.41
CA PRO A 395 -5.08 -6.28 0.61
C PRO A 395 -6.56 -6.35 0.22
N PRO A 396 -7.03 -7.51 -0.28
CA PRO A 396 -8.44 -7.69 -0.62
C PRO A 396 -9.37 -7.33 0.55
N GLY A 397 -10.45 -6.61 0.27
CA GLY A 397 -11.41 -6.15 1.29
C GLY A 397 -10.96 -4.94 2.11
N PHE A 398 -9.75 -4.42 1.89
CA PHE A 398 -9.27 -3.18 2.51
C PHE A 398 -9.25 -2.02 1.51
N ALA A 399 -9.79 -0.88 1.91
CA ALA A 399 -9.73 0.38 1.16
C ALA A 399 -9.26 1.52 2.07
N LYS A 400 -8.76 2.59 1.44
CA LYS A 400 -8.31 3.80 2.14
C LYS A 400 -8.80 5.05 1.43
N ILE A 401 -9.29 6.00 2.21
CA ILE A 401 -9.61 7.36 1.81
C ILE A 401 -8.55 8.28 2.44
N GLU A 402 -7.88 9.09 1.63
CA GLU A 402 -6.94 10.12 2.07
C GLU A 402 -7.53 11.51 1.76
N VAL A 403 -7.70 12.34 2.79
CA VAL A 403 -8.11 13.74 2.63
C VAL A 403 -6.86 14.60 2.56
N ARG A 404 -6.58 15.14 1.37
CA ARG A 404 -5.38 15.96 1.11
C ARG A 404 -5.64 17.44 1.36
N GLU A 405 -6.81 17.91 0.94
CA GLU A 405 -7.24 19.30 1.15
C GLU A 405 -8.68 19.34 1.64
N TYR A 406 -8.91 20.23 2.59
CA TYR A 406 -10.23 20.51 3.10
C TYR A 406 -10.99 21.42 2.15
N GLY A 407 -12.24 21.09 1.89
CA GLY A 407 -13.19 21.90 1.15
C GLY A 407 -14.52 21.99 1.90
N SER A 408 -15.39 22.91 1.51
CA SER A 408 -16.68 23.18 2.17
C SER A 408 -17.57 21.95 2.40
N ASN A 409 -17.47 20.94 1.53
CA ASN A 409 -18.30 19.74 1.58
C ASN A 409 -17.52 18.45 1.86
N VAL A 410 -16.31 18.52 2.45
CA VAL A 410 -15.43 17.35 2.65
C VAL A 410 -16.14 16.17 3.33
N VAL A 411 -17.00 16.42 4.33
CA VAL A 411 -17.74 15.38 5.05
C VAL A 411 -18.73 14.67 4.12
N GLN A 412 -19.41 15.42 3.26
CA GLN A 412 -20.35 14.85 2.28
C GLN A 412 -19.61 13.99 1.24
N HIS A 413 -18.44 14.43 0.78
CA HIS A 413 -17.62 13.67 -0.15
C HIS A 413 -17.07 12.39 0.49
N VAL A 414 -16.55 12.46 1.72
CA VAL A 414 -16.10 11.27 2.46
C VAL A 414 -17.28 10.32 2.71
N ALA A 415 -18.46 10.83 3.06
CA ALA A 415 -19.66 10.01 3.22
C ALA A 415 -20.08 9.33 1.90
N ALA A 416 -19.97 10.03 0.76
CA ALA A 416 -20.22 9.44 -0.55
C ALA A 416 -19.22 8.31 -0.87
N ARG A 417 -17.91 8.57 -0.71
CA ARG A 417 -16.87 7.52 -0.92
C ARG A 417 -17.03 6.34 0.04
N LEU A 418 -17.41 6.61 1.29
CA LEU A 418 -17.70 5.55 2.27
C LEU A 418 -18.88 4.68 1.78
N ARG A 419 -19.98 5.28 1.30
CA ARG A 419 -21.09 4.50 0.72
C ARG A 419 -20.64 3.65 -0.46
N GLU A 420 -19.86 4.22 -1.37
CA GLU A 420 -19.37 3.50 -2.57
C GLU A 420 -18.57 2.25 -2.19
N LEU A 421 -17.65 2.41 -1.23
CA LEU A 421 -16.79 1.33 -0.75
C LEU A 421 -17.60 0.27 0.03
N ARG A 422 -18.62 0.70 0.80
CA ARG A 422 -19.52 -0.24 1.48
C ARG A 422 -20.34 -1.07 0.51
N PHE A 423 -20.90 -0.44 -0.53
CA PHE A 423 -21.62 -1.13 -1.60
C PHE A 423 -20.71 -2.07 -2.39
N SER A 424 -19.46 -1.68 -2.57
CA SER A 424 -18.41 -2.53 -3.19
C SER A 424 -17.86 -3.62 -2.26
N GLN A 425 -18.48 -3.83 -1.09
CA GLN A 425 -18.15 -4.87 -0.13
C GLN A 425 -16.68 -4.83 0.35
N TYR A 426 -16.12 -3.64 0.53
CA TYR A 426 -14.91 -3.50 1.32
C TYR A 426 -15.26 -3.70 2.79
N ASP A 427 -14.59 -4.67 3.42
CA ASP A 427 -14.76 -5.04 4.83
C ASP A 427 -14.28 -3.93 5.77
N VAL A 428 -13.15 -3.30 5.39
CA VAL A 428 -12.46 -2.31 6.22
C VAL A 428 -12.09 -1.10 5.37
N ILE A 429 -12.42 0.09 5.86
CA ILE A 429 -12.15 1.36 5.19
C ILE A 429 -11.36 2.24 6.15
N ALA A 430 -10.11 2.56 5.79
CA ALA A 430 -9.30 3.52 6.51
C ALA A 430 -9.55 4.94 6.02
N LEU A 431 -9.46 5.91 6.92
CA LEU A 431 -9.50 7.33 6.63
C LEU A 431 -8.23 7.98 7.20
N GLU A 432 -7.41 8.54 6.31
CA GLU A 432 -6.16 9.22 6.63
C GLU A 432 -6.34 10.74 6.45
N ILE A 433 -6.06 11.48 7.51
CA ILE A 433 -6.29 12.93 7.59
C ILE A 433 -5.08 13.65 8.17
N SER A 434 -4.62 14.72 7.53
CA SER A 434 -3.52 15.55 8.05
C SER A 434 -3.91 16.23 9.37
N MET A 435 -3.10 16.10 10.42
CA MET A 435 -3.24 16.84 11.68
C MET A 435 -2.63 18.25 11.61
N MET A 436 -2.04 18.63 10.48
CA MET A 436 -1.47 19.97 10.28
C MET A 436 -2.49 21.00 9.82
N ALA A 437 -3.67 20.57 9.39
CA ALA A 437 -4.74 21.43 8.90
C ALA A 437 -5.64 21.89 10.07
N PRO A 438 -5.93 23.21 10.20
CA PRO A 438 -6.86 23.75 11.19
C PRO A 438 -8.20 23.02 11.28
N GLU A 439 -8.76 22.67 10.13
CA GLU A 439 -10.08 22.04 9.96
C GLU A 439 -10.16 20.68 10.66
N THR A 440 -9.05 19.97 10.80
CA THR A 440 -8.96 18.67 11.47
C THR A 440 -9.49 18.74 12.90
N HIS A 441 -9.31 19.87 13.60
CA HIS A 441 -9.81 20.02 14.96
C HIS A 441 -11.34 19.83 15.06
N VAL A 442 -12.07 20.26 14.04
CA VAL A 442 -13.54 20.20 13.98
C VAL A 442 -14.01 18.94 13.27
N MET A 443 -13.40 18.60 12.13
CA MET A 443 -13.92 17.60 11.19
C MET A 443 -13.84 16.16 11.68
N ILE A 444 -12.89 15.82 12.57
CA ILE A 444 -12.79 14.44 13.09
C ILE A 444 -14.09 13.99 13.76
N LYS A 445 -14.76 14.87 14.52
CA LYS A 445 -16.06 14.54 15.14
C LYS A 445 -17.15 14.23 14.10
N GLU A 446 -17.11 14.90 12.95
CA GLU A 446 -18.07 14.64 11.87
C GLU A 446 -17.79 13.32 11.18
N PHE A 447 -16.52 12.94 11.00
CA PHE A 447 -16.17 11.61 10.48
C PHE A 447 -16.49 10.50 11.49
N GLU A 448 -16.34 10.74 12.79
CA GLU A 448 -16.75 9.79 13.82
C GLU A 448 -18.26 9.53 13.82
N LYS A 449 -19.09 10.54 13.51
CA LYS A 449 -20.55 10.36 13.31
C LYS A 449 -20.88 9.47 12.11
N LEU A 450 -19.98 9.35 11.12
CA LEU A 450 -20.13 8.41 10.01
C LEU A 450 -19.75 6.97 10.40
N GLY A 451 -19.28 6.74 11.63
CA GLY A 451 -18.86 5.44 12.15
C GLY A 451 -17.35 5.18 12.04
N PHE A 452 -16.56 6.16 11.61
CA PHE A 452 -15.10 6.06 11.71
C PHE A 452 -14.66 6.14 13.17
N PHE A 453 -13.57 5.47 13.52
CA PHE A 453 -13.01 5.54 14.87
C PHE A 453 -11.49 5.53 14.84
N PHE A 454 -10.87 6.04 15.90
CA PHE A 454 -9.43 6.16 16.01
C PHE A 454 -8.73 4.81 15.86
N SER A 455 -7.69 4.76 15.03
CA SER A 455 -6.81 3.59 14.89
C SER A 455 -5.32 3.91 15.05
N GLY A 456 -4.90 5.18 15.02
CA GLY A 456 -3.50 5.55 15.25
C GLY A 456 -3.06 6.85 14.60
N ILE A 457 -1.75 7.00 14.41
CA ILE A 457 -1.13 8.10 13.68
C ILE A 457 -0.06 7.62 12.70
N VAL A 458 0.25 8.43 11.69
CA VAL A 458 1.42 8.31 10.81
C VAL A 458 2.37 9.50 11.09
N PRO A 459 3.36 9.35 12.00
CA PRO A 459 4.12 10.47 12.55
C PRO A 459 4.96 11.25 11.53
N GLY A 460 5.56 10.60 10.54
CA GLY A 460 6.34 11.32 9.51
C GLY A 460 5.51 12.09 8.48
N LYS A 461 4.19 11.85 8.45
CA LYS A 461 3.21 12.59 7.64
C LYS A 461 2.30 13.49 8.48
N ASN A 462 2.42 13.43 9.81
CA ASN A 462 1.52 14.04 10.78
C ASN A 462 0.05 13.70 10.51
N THR A 463 -0.24 12.46 10.16
CA THR A 463 -1.59 12.01 9.76
C THR A 463 -2.27 11.29 10.92
N LEU A 464 -3.55 11.57 11.15
CA LEU A 464 -4.43 10.78 12.00
C LEU A 464 -5.01 9.64 11.17
N MET A 465 -5.02 8.43 11.74
CA MET A 465 -5.64 7.26 11.14
C MET A 465 -6.94 6.94 11.85
N LEU A 466 -8.02 6.86 11.07
CA LEU A 466 -9.30 6.32 11.50
C LEU A 466 -9.64 5.07 10.67
N GLN A 467 -10.48 4.19 11.21
CA GLN A 467 -11.02 3.04 10.48
C GLN A 467 -12.54 2.95 10.63
N TYR A 468 -13.16 2.29 9.67
CA TYR A 468 -14.57 1.94 9.64
C TYR A 468 -14.69 0.45 9.31
N PHE A 469 -15.52 -0.26 10.07
CA PHE A 469 -15.88 -1.65 9.79
C PHE A 469 -17.21 -1.73 9.07
N ASN A 470 -17.23 -2.39 7.93
CA ASN A 470 -18.42 -2.58 7.12
C ASN A 470 -19.00 -3.98 7.35
N ASN A 471 -19.86 -4.11 8.36
CA ASN A 471 -20.54 -5.36 8.71
C ASN A 471 -19.59 -6.52 8.98
N ILE A 472 -18.41 -6.24 9.58
CA ILE A 472 -17.49 -7.25 10.08
C ILE A 472 -17.39 -7.18 11.59
N GLU A 473 -17.11 -8.32 12.22
CA GLU A 473 -16.78 -8.41 13.63
C GLU A 473 -15.28 -8.69 13.78
N LEU A 474 -14.68 -8.11 14.83
CA LEU A 474 -13.29 -8.34 15.19
C LEU A 474 -13.19 -8.76 16.66
N ASP A 475 -12.59 -9.93 16.90
CA ASP A 475 -12.27 -10.38 18.24
C ASP A 475 -10.91 -9.78 18.66
N TYR A 476 -10.97 -8.75 19.50
CA TYR A 476 -9.80 -8.07 20.03
C TYR A 476 -8.94 -8.99 20.94
N SER A 477 -9.53 -10.04 21.52
CA SER A 477 -8.80 -10.98 22.39
C SER A 477 -7.78 -11.84 21.62
N LEU A 478 -7.93 -11.94 20.29
CA LEU A 478 -7.00 -12.66 19.42
C LEU A 478 -5.78 -11.81 19.03
N ILE A 479 -5.80 -10.49 19.29
CA ILE A 479 -4.74 -9.55 18.93
C ILE A 479 -3.63 -9.60 19.99
N LYS A 480 -2.46 -10.10 19.62
CA LYS A 480 -1.29 -10.17 20.51
C LYS A 480 -0.37 -8.99 20.27
N VAL A 481 -0.13 -8.23 21.34
CA VAL A 481 0.69 -7.02 21.30
C VAL A 481 1.85 -7.12 22.29
N HIS A 482 3.04 -6.80 21.82
CA HIS A 482 4.27 -6.91 22.59
C HIS A 482 4.49 -5.73 23.54
N SER A 483 4.48 -4.51 23.00
CA SER A 483 4.88 -3.29 23.72
C SER A 483 3.76 -2.77 24.63
N GLU A 484 4.12 -2.07 25.70
CA GLU A 484 3.13 -1.42 26.58
C GLU A 484 2.36 -0.31 25.85
N MET A 485 3.06 0.50 25.04
CA MET A 485 2.41 1.52 24.20
C MET A 485 1.42 0.89 23.19
N GLY A 486 1.78 -0.27 22.62
CA GLY A 486 0.88 -1.01 21.74
C GLY A 486 -0.38 -1.48 22.46
N LYS A 487 -0.27 -1.97 23.70
CA LYS A 487 -1.43 -2.36 24.52
C LYS A 487 -2.31 -1.15 24.86
N GLU A 488 -1.71 -0.01 25.19
CA GLU A 488 -2.45 1.25 25.39
C GLU A 488 -3.23 1.67 24.13
N ILE A 489 -2.61 1.54 22.95
CA ILE A 489 -3.28 1.80 21.67
C ILE A 489 -4.45 0.84 21.50
N LEU A 490 -4.24 -0.48 21.68
CA LEU A 490 -5.29 -1.48 21.52
C LEU A 490 -6.52 -1.17 22.38
N SER A 491 -6.30 -0.91 23.67
CA SER A 491 -7.37 -0.58 24.61
C SER A 491 -8.08 0.73 24.23
N TYR A 492 -7.35 1.72 23.74
CA TYR A 492 -7.96 2.97 23.30
C TYR A 492 -8.78 2.80 22.03
N VAL A 493 -8.26 2.07 21.05
CA VAL A 493 -8.96 1.73 19.80
C VAL A 493 -10.24 0.96 20.10
N GLU A 494 -10.16 -0.09 20.92
CA GLU A 494 -11.32 -0.90 21.31
C GLU A 494 -12.41 -0.06 22.01
N ALA A 495 -12.04 0.89 22.87
CA ALA A 495 -12.98 1.78 23.55
C ALA A 495 -13.67 2.80 22.62
N HIS A 496 -13.09 3.07 21.44
CA HIS A 496 -13.63 3.98 20.44
C HIS A 496 -14.33 3.27 19.29
N ASP A 497 -14.22 1.94 19.18
CA ASP A 497 -14.92 1.14 18.18
C ASP A 497 -16.44 1.22 18.40
N PRO A 498 -17.22 1.83 17.48
CA PRO A 498 -18.66 1.98 17.65
C PRO A 498 -19.40 0.64 17.59
N ASN A 499 -18.78 -0.41 17.04
CA ASN A 499 -19.38 -1.74 16.94
C ASN A 499 -19.29 -2.52 18.26
N ARG A 500 -18.49 -2.04 19.22
CA ARG A 500 -18.36 -2.62 20.57
C ARG A 500 -19.33 -2.01 21.58
N ARG A 501 -19.93 -0.86 21.26
CA ARG A 501 -20.94 -0.24 22.12
C ARG A 501 -22.25 -0.97 21.93
N GLU A 502 -22.54 -1.88 22.86
CA GLU A 502 -23.79 -2.62 22.92
C GLU A 502 -25.01 -1.67 22.92
N VAL A 503 -26.02 -2.18 22.21
CA VAL A 503 -27.48 -2.06 22.40
C VAL A 503 -27.91 -1.62 23.79
#